data_AF-A0A9D7DCE9-F1
#
_entry.id   AF-A0A9D7DCE9-F1
#
_cell.length_a   1.000
_cell.length_b   1.000
_cell.length_c   1.000
_cell.angle_alpha   90.00
_cell.angle_beta   90.00
_cell.angle_gamma   90.00
#
_symmetry.space_group_name_H-M   'P 1'
#
loop_
_entity.id
_entity.type
_entity.pdbx_description
1 polymer ?
#
loop_
_entity_poly.entity_id
_entity_poly.type
_entity_poly.pdbx_seq_one_letter_code
_entity_poly.pdbx_strand_id
1 'polypeptide(L)'
;MLRLTGPSAPIQFDELPSFYLRFDDQGAAFDSSVFAVPGCPHIANPRDLELALMDPKADARELETALMNCFTYRPNIDPNHLRPFDIEQIAPRTFKITLRELGDGEYCFISRNAGRSASRSISVFDFGIQRTQPIPTHPSHEPTN
;
A
#
# COMPACT_ATOMS: atom_id res chain seq x y z
N MET A 1 15.99 -23.47 7.76
CA MET A 1 14.80 -23.30 8.61
C MET A 1 14.13 -22.01 8.18
N LEU A 2 13.14 -22.08 7.27
CA LEU A 2 12.48 -20.92 6.69
C LEU A 2 11.46 -20.38 7.71
N ARG A 3 11.74 -19.21 8.28
CA ARG A 3 10.73 -18.43 9.00
C ARG A 3 10.23 -17.35 8.05
N LEU A 4 8.94 -17.37 7.73
CA LEU A 4 8.23 -16.16 7.33
C LEU A 4 6.99 -16.08 8.23
N THR A 5 7.20 -15.48 9.40
CA THR A 5 6.13 -15.09 10.33
C THR A 5 6.47 -13.67 10.74
N GLY A 6 5.96 -12.71 9.96
CA GLY A 6 6.23 -11.29 10.12
C GLY A 6 6.06 -10.53 8.79
N PRO A 7 5.94 -9.20 8.84
CA PRO A 7 5.71 -8.35 7.67
C PRO A 7 6.80 -8.55 6.59
N SER A 8 6.39 -8.66 5.33
CA SER A 8 7.27 -8.93 4.19
C SER A 8 7.60 -7.69 3.36
N ALA A 9 6.99 -6.53 3.65
CA ALA A 9 7.40 -5.28 3.00
C ALA A 9 8.83 -4.89 3.38
N PRO A 10 9.61 -4.34 2.44
CA PRO A 10 10.93 -3.80 2.72
C PRO A 10 10.89 -2.58 3.66
N ILE A 11 9.75 -1.88 3.71
CA ILE A 11 9.51 -0.72 4.57
C ILE A 11 8.47 -1.10 5.61
N GLN A 12 8.80 -0.89 6.88
CA GLN A 12 7.94 -1.20 8.02
C GLN A 12 7.81 0.01 8.92
N PHE A 13 6.59 0.26 9.42
CA PHE A 13 6.30 1.29 10.38
C PHE A 13 5.69 0.68 11.65
N ASP A 14 6.09 1.19 12.81
CA ASP A 14 5.52 0.89 14.11
C ASP A 14 4.36 1.81 14.49
N GLU A 15 4.24 2.95 13.79
CA GLU A 15 3.14 3.91 13.86
C GLU A 15 2.54 4.21 12.48
N LEU A 16 1.47 5.02 12.41
CA LEU A 16 0.85 5.40 11.15
C LEU A 16 1.71 6.46 10.43
N PRO A 17 2.31 6.16 9.26
CA PRO A 17 3.14 7.14 8.57
C PRO A 17 2.30 8.23 7.89
N SER A 18 2.92 9.40 7.71
CA SER A 18 2.45 10.43 6.78
C SER A 18 3.33 10.42 5.53
N PHE A 19 2.72 10.41 4.35
CA PHE A 19 3.46 10.42 3.09
C PHE A 19 3.39 11.79 2.43
N TYR A 20 4.47 12.15 1.75
CA TYR A 20 4.55 13.38 0.97
C TYR A 20 4.86 13.03 -0.47
N LEU A 21 3.94 13.34 -1.38
CA LEU A 21 4.07 13.08 -2.81
C LEU A 21 4.32 14.40 -3.54
N ARG A 22 5.40 14.46 -4.32
CA ARG A 22 5.66 15.56 -5.25
C ARG A 22 5.55 15.05 -6.68
N PHE A 23 4.80 15.76 -7.51
CA PHE A 23 4.66 15.45 -8.94
C PHE A 23 5.49 16.45 -9.73
N ASP A 24 6.37 15.97 -10.62
CA ASP A 24 7.25 16.79 -11.46
C ASP A 24 6.66 17.01 -12.88
N ASP A 25 7.02 18.10 -13.58
CA ASP A 25 6.31 18.55 -14.83
C ASP A 25 6.62 17.64 -16.01
N GLN A 26 7.77 16.98 -15.92
CA GLN A 26 8.20 15.90 -16.77
C GLN A 26 7.75 14.65 -16.02
N GLY A 27 6.66 14.00 -16.45
CA GLY A 27 6.05 12.86 -15.77
C GLY A 27 7.09 11.84 -15.30
N ALA A 28 7.56 11.98 -14.06
CA ALA A 28 8.49 11.08 -13.45
C ALA A 28 7.64 9.89 -13.01
N ALA A 29 7.75 8.82 -13.78
CA ALA A 29 7.25 7.52 -13.37
C ALA A 29 7.79 7.25 -11.96
N PHE A 30 6.88 7.25 -10.98
CA PHE A 30 7.15 6.66 -9.67
C PHE A 30 7.65 5.25 -9.95
N ASP A 31 8.90 4.99 -9.57
CA ASP A 31 9.68 3.77 -9.82
C ASP A 31 8.87 2.62 -10.43
N SER A 32 8.75 2.64 -11.75
CA SER A 32 8.18 1.53 -12.50
C SER A 32 9.27 1.00 -13.41
N SER A 33 9.98 -0.03 -12.93
CA SER A 33 10.34 -1.08 -13.86
C SER A 33 9.05 -1.50 -14.58
N VAL A 34 8.91 -1.10 -15.85
CA VAL A 34 7.84 -1.38 -16.84
C VAL A 34 7.35 -0.07 -17.51
N PHE A 35 8.02 0.23 -18.62
CA PHE A 35 7.55 0.86 -19.87
C PHE A 35 6.39 1.88 -19.80
N ALA A 36 6.71 3.10 -20.25
CA ALA A 36 5.73 4.05 -20.78
C ALA A 36 5.05 3.48 -22.04
N VAL A 37 4.08 2.58 -21.85
CA VAL A 37 3.23 2.08 -22.92
C VAL A 37 2.17 3.16 -23.21
N PRO A 38 1.94 3.54 -24.47
CA PRO A 38 0.84 4.42 -24.84
C PRO A 38 -0.49 3.86 -24.30
N GLY A 39 -1.21 4.65 -23.49
CA GLY A 39 -2.45 4.22 -22.84
C GLY A 39 -2.30 3.69 -21.40
N CYS A 40 -1.11 3.72 -20.80
CA CYS A 40 -0.96 3.60 -19.35
C CYS A 40 -1.54 4.84 -18.64
N PRO A 41 -2.34 4.66 -17.58
CA PRO A 41 -2.86 5.79 -16.80
C PRO A 41 -1.69 6.54 -16.15
N HIS A 42 -1.49 7.79 -16.56
CA HIS A 42 -0.53 8.69 -15.92
C HIS A 42 -1.10 9.14 -14.57
N ILE A 43 -0.46 8.77 -13.47
CA ILE A 43 -0.81 9.25 -12.14
C ILE A 43 -0.31 10.70 -12.05
N ALA A 44 -1.21 11.65 -12.30
CA ALA A 44 -0.89 13.08 -12.24
C ALA A 44 -1.29 13.70 -10.90
N ASN A 45 -2.15 13.00 -10.15
CA ASN A 45 -2.74 13.49 -8.92
C ASN A 45 -2.80 12.36 -7.87
N PRO A 46 -2.58 12.64 -6.58
CA PRO A 46 -2.79 11.65 -5.53
C PRO A 46 -4.20 11.04 -5.51
N ARG A 47 -5.21 11.77 -6.03
CA ARG A 47 -6.59 11.25 -6.16
C ARG A 47 -6.72 10.10 -7.16
N ASP A 48 -5.70 9.89 -7.99
CA ASP A 48 -5.61 8.74 -8.91
C ASP A 48 -5.06 7.50 -8.20
N LEU A 49 -4.77 7.59 -6.91
CA LEU A 49 -4.31 6.49 -6.07
C LEU A 49 -5.46 5.91 -5.24
N GLU A 50 -5.31 4.64 -4.95
CA GLU A 50 -6.05 3.88 -3.95
C GLU A 50 -5.04 3.23 -3.01
N LEU A 51 -5.43 3.06 -1.75
CA LEU A 51 -4.64 2.34 -0.76
C LEU A 51 -5.33 1.00 -0.51
N ALA A 52 -4.60 -0.09 -0.72
CA ALA A 52 -5.14 -1.44 -0.57
C ALA A 52 -4.37 -2.23 0.50
N LEU A 53 -5.10 -3.01 1.29
CA LEU A 53 -4.55 -4.08 2.12
C LEU A 53 -4.22 -5.28 1.21
N MET A 54 -3.02 -5.82 1.36
CA MET A 54 -2.57 -7.01 0.67
C MET A 54 -2.78 -8.25 1.54
N ASP A 55 -3.14 -9.35 0.90
CA ASP A 55 -3.27 -10.65 1.54
C ASP A 55 -1.90 -11.30 1.68
N PRO A 56 -1.43 -11.59 2.91
CA PRO A 56 -0.21 -12.34 3.11
C PRO A 56 -0.45 -13.81 2.71
N LYS A 57 0.37 -14.31 1.79
CA LYS A 57 0.53 -15.73 1.49
C LYS A 57 1.85 -16.24 2.09
N ALA A 58 2.07 -17.54 2.04
CA ALA A 58 3.23 -18.18 2.65
C ALA A 58 4.59 -17.63 2.12
N ASP A 59 4.62 -17.20 0.86
CA ASP A 59 5.81 -16.76 0.14
C ASP A 59 5.62 -15.44 -0.62
N ALA A 60 4.41 -14.87 -0.61
CA ALA A 60 4.05 -13.69 -1.38
C ALA A 60 3.07 -12.77 -0.64
N ARG A 61 2.90 -11.56 -1.16
CA ARG A 61 1.83 -10.62 -0.80
C ARG A 61 1.02 -10.37 -2.05
N GLU A 62 -0.28 -10.65 -1.97
CA GLU A 62 -1.15 -10.64 -3.14
C GLU A 62 -2.27 -9.63 -2.98
N LEU A 63 -2.70 -9.04 -4.10
CA LEU A 63 -3.88 -8.21 -4.20
C LEU A 63 -4.59 -8.55 -5.51
N GLU A 64 -5.83 -9.01 -5.41
CA GLU A 64 -6.68 -9.19 -6.59
C GLU A 64 -7.10 -7.81 -7.12
N THR A 65 -6.74 -7.51 -8.36
CA THR A 65 -7.05 -6.21 -9.01
C THR A 65 -8.00 -6.35 -10.20
N ALA A 66 -8.22 -7.56 -10.69
CA ALA A 66 -9.16 -7.87 -11.75
C ALA A 66 -9.48 -9.37 -11.80
N LEU A 67 -10.70 -9.70 -12.23
CA LEU A 67 -11.11 -11.04 -12.60
C LEU A 67 -11.23 -11.14 -14.12
N MET A 68 -10.54 -12.11 -14.72
CA MET A 68 -10.57 -12.36 -16.17
C MET A 68 -10.88 -13.83 -16.46
N ASN A 69 -11.86 -14.07 -17.31
CA ASN A 69 -12.15 -15.38 -17.89
C ASN A 69 -12.43 -15.25 -19.40
N CYS A 70 -12.70 -16.36 -20.09
CA CYS A 70 -12.93 -16.35 -21.55
C CYS A 70 -14.20 -15.60 -22.00
N PHE A 71 -15.07 -15.17 -21.08
CA PHE A 71 -16.33 -14.47 -21.36
C PHE A 71 -16.45 -13.10 -20.68
N THR A 72 -15.60 -12.78 -19.72
CA THR A 72 -15.79 -11.65 -18.81
C THR A 72 -14.45 -11.14 -18.31
N TYR A 73 -14.33 -9.82 -18.30
CA TYR A 73 -13.29 -9.08 -17.64
C TYR A 73 -13.93 -8.06 -16.69
N ARG A 74 -13.63 -8.17 -15.41
CA ARG A 74 -14.13 -7.28 -14.36
C ARG A 74 -12.95 -6.65 -13.64
N PRO A 75 -12.59 -5.41 -13.99
CA PRO A 75 -11.53 -4.70 -13.31
C PRO A 75 -12.10 -4.09 -12.02
N ASN A 76 -11.69 -4.62 -10.88
CA ASN A 76 -12.02 -4.02 -9.58
C ASN A 76 -11.15 -4.61 -8.48
N ILE A 77 -10.78 -3.78 -7.51
CA ILE A 77 -10.28 -4.24 -6.22
C ILE A 77 -11.49 -4.45 -5.31
N ASP A 78 -11.49 -5.49 -4.50
CA ASP A 78 -12.56 -5.68 -3.49
C ASP A 78 -12.60 -4.43 -2.58
N PRO A 79 -13.75 -3.73 -2.45
CA PRO A 79 -13.87 -2.57 -1.57
C PRO A 79 -13.46 -2.84 -0.12
N ASN A 80 -13.55 -4.09 0.35
CA ASN A 80 -13.12 -4.50 1.68
C ASN A 80 -11.60 -4.44 1.87
N HIS A 81 -10.83 -4.47 0.79
CA HIS A 81 -9.37 -4.32 0.82
C HIS A 81 -8.95 -2.85 0.71
N LEU A 82 -9.84 -1.97 0.26
CA LEU A 82 -9.53 -0.55 0.16
C LEU A 82 -9.52 0.12 1.55
N ARG A 83 -8.58 1.03 1.74
CA ARG A 83 -8.43 1.82 2.96
C ARG A 83 -8.53 3.30 2.64
N PRO A 84 -9.34 4.06 3.40
CA PRO A 84 -9.45 5.49 3.17
C PRO A 84 -8.19 6.22 3.63
N PHE A 85 -7.87 7.30 2.92
CA PHE A 85 -6.84 8.26 3.30
C PHE A 85 -7.27 9.66 2.91
N ASP A 86 -6.68 10.65 3.56
CA ASP A 86 -6.92 12.07 3.30
C ASP A 86 -5.77 12.67 2.51
N ILE A 87 -6.08 13.66 1.67
CA ILE A 87 -5.12 14.32 0.79
C ILE A 87 -5.21 15.82 1.02
N GLU A 88 -4.08 16.42 1.36
CA GLU A 88 -3.92 17.86 1.52
C GLU A 88 -2.85 18.37 0.56
N GLN A 89 -3.15 19.41 -0.21
CA GLN A 89 -2.12 20.08 -1.00
C GLN A 89 -1.41 21.12 -0.13
N ILE A 90 -0.15 20.87 0.21
CA ILE A 90 0.62 21.72 1.12
C ILE A 90 1.51 22.73 0.40
N ALA A 91 1.79 22.49 -0.89
CA ALA A 91 2.51 23.41 -1.77
C ALA A 91 2.14 23.13 -3.23
N PRO A 92 2.55 23.95 -4.21
CA PRO A 92 2.39 23.61 -5.62
C PRO A 92 2.93 22.19 -5.88
N ARG A 93 2.04 21.32 -6.38
CA ARG A 93 2.36 19.95 -6.83
C ARG A 93 2.91 19.01 -5.74
N THR A 94 2.82 19.44 -4.48
CA THR A 94 3.24 18.67 -3.31
C THR A 94 2.03 18.42 -2.43
N PHE A 95 1.79 17.16 -2.13
CA PHE A 95 0.63 16.70 -1.41
C PHE A 95 1.04 15.87 -0.21
N LYS A 96 0.37 16.11 0.92
CA LYS A 96 0.46 15.25 2.10
C LYS A 96 -0.68 14.25 2.04
N ILE A 97 -0.35 12.98 2.19
CA ILE A 97 -1.30 11.89 2.41
C ILE A 97 -1.28 11.55 3.89
N THR A 98 -2.45 11.58 4.50
CA THR A 98 -2.66 11.14 5.90
C THR A 98 -3.49 9.88 5.90
N LEU A 99 -2.92 8.80 6.45
CA LEU A 99 -3.64 7.54 6.59
C LEU A 99 -4.67 7.65 7.71
N ARG A 100 -5.84 7.04 7.52
CA ARG A 100 -6.80 6.84 8.62
C ARG A 100 -6.43 5.60 9.42
N GLU A 101 -7.21 5.24 10.43
CA GLU A 101 -6.94 4.10 11.32
C GLU A 101 -6.69 2.80 10.51
N LEU A 102 -5.41 2.42 10.36
CA LEU A 102 -5.01 1.16 9.75
C LEU A 102 -4.64 0.15 10.82
N GLY A 103 -5.05 -1.10 10.66
CA GLY A 103 -4.57 -2.22 11.49
C GLY A 103 -3.14 -2.61 11.14
N ASP A 104 -2.60 -3.57 11.88
CA ASP A 104 -1.37 -4.24 11.47
C ASP A 104 -1.61 -4.97 10.15
N GLY A 105 -0.65 -4.92 9.22
CA GLY A 105 -0.83 -5.47 7.88
C GLY A 105 0.13 -4.91 6.85
N GLU A 106 -0.05 -5.35 5.62
CA GLU A 106 0.77 -5.02 4.45
C GLU A 106 -0.07 -4.23 3.46
N TYR A 107 0.39 -3.05 3.07
CA TYR A 107 -0.39 -2.09 2.30
C TYR A 107 0.36 -1.63 1.06
N CYS A 108 -0.38 -1.26 0.01
CA CYS A 108 0.20 -0.63 -1.17
C CYS A 108 -0.66 0.51 -1.70
N PHE A 109 0.00 1.56 -2.19
CA PHE A 109 -0.62 2.54 -3.06
C PHE A 109 -0.61 2.02 -4.48
N ILE A 110 -1.79 1.99 -5.08
CA ILE A 110 -2.01 1.48 -6.42
C ILE A 110 -2.81 2.51 -7.24
N SER A 111 -2.61 2.56 -8.55
CA SER A 111 -3.45 3.40 -9.40
C SER A 111 -4.91 2.95 -9.31
N ARG A 112 -5.86 3.89 -9.18
CA ARG A 112 -7.31 3.64 -9.29
C ARG A 112 -7.71 2.97 -10.60
N ASN A 113 -6.92 3.14 -11.65
CA ASN A 113 -7.15 2.48 -12.94
C ASN A 113 -6.43 1.14 -13.06
N ALA A 114 -5.85 0.63 -11.98
CA ALA A 114 -5.27 -0.70 -11.93
C ALA A 114 -6.29 -1.74 -12.39
N GLY A 115 -5.80 -2.70 -13.16
CA GLY A 115 -6.63 -3.74 -13.71
C GLY A 115 -7.61 -3.31 -14.80
N ARG A 116 -7.70 -2.04 -15.26
CA ARG A 116 -8.60 -1.57 -16.36
C ARG A 116 -7.95 -1.46 -17.74
N SER A 117 -6.64 -1.60 -17.82
CA SER A 117 -5.86 -1.62 -19.07
C SER A 117 -5.11 -2.94 -19.15
N ALA A 118 -4.75 -3.37 -20.37
CA ALA A 118 -3.83 -4.51 -20.57
C ALA A 118 -2.43 -4.23 -19.97
N SER A 119 -2.18 -2.98 -19.57
CA SER A 119 -1.06 -2.60 -18.73
C SER A 119 -1.20 -3.19 -17.32
N ARG A 120 -0.13 -3.85 -16.88
CA ARG A 120 0.00 -4.40 -15.52
C ARG A 120 -0.31 -3.32 -14.50
N SER A 121 -1.12 -3.67 -13.49
CA SER A 121 -1.38 -2.84 -12.33
C SER A 121 -0.06 -2.33 -11.73
N ILE A 122 0.21 -1.03 -11.80
CA ILE A 122 1.42 -0.41 -11.26
C ILE A 122 1.16 -0.16 -9.77
N SER A 123 1.70 -1.03 -8.92
CA SER A 123 1.95 -0.65 -7.52
C SER A 123 2.95 0.50 -7.55
N VAL A 124 2.64 1.57 -6.83
CA VAL A 124 3.44 2.80 -6.78
C VAL A 124 4.40 2.74 -5.60
N PHE A 125 3.96 2.15 -4.49
CA PHE A 125 4.70 2.06 -3.23
C PHE A 125 4.02 1.07 -2.29
N ASP A 126 4.78 0.21 -1.62
CA ASP A 126 4.30 -0.73 -0.60
C ASP A 126 5.01 -0.57 0.75
N PHE A 127 4.29 -0.85 1.83
CA PHE A 127 4.78 -0.77 3.21
C PHE A 127 3.99 -1.69 4.14
N GLY A 128 4.59 -2.06 5.27
CA GLY A 128 3.91 -2.77 6.35
C GLY A 128 3.74 -1.90 7.59
N ILE A 129 2.71 -2.22 8.37
CA ILE A 129 2.50 -1.69 9.72
C ILE A 129 2.55 -2.87 10.68
N GLN A 130 3.46 -2.80 11.65
CA GLN A 130 3.55 -3.75 12.74
C GLN A 130 3.76 -2.99 14.04
N ARG A 131 2.69 -2.81 14.81
CA ARG A 131 2.79 -2.17 16.11
C ARG A 131 3.53 -3.08 17.07
N THR A 132 4.72 -2.66 17.49
CA THR A 132 5.42 -3.35 18.57
C THR A 132 4.63 -3.12 19.86
N GLN A 133 3.90 -4.12 20.34
CA GLN A 133 3.34 -4.03 21.69
C GLN A 133 4.49 -3.92 22.69
N PRO A 134 4.45 -2.99 23.66
CA PRO A 134 5.40 -2.99 24.75
C PRO A 134 5.28 -4.32 25.50
N ILE A 135 6.42 -4.99 25.71
CA ILE A 135 6.49 -6.22 26.51
C ILE A 135 5.87 -5.90 27.89
N PRO A 136 4.85 -6.63 28.36
CA PRO A 136 4.35 -6.46 29.71
C PRO A 136 5.48 -6.80 30.68
N THR A 137 6.05 -5.79 31.34
CA THR A 137 6.95 -6.01 32.47
C THR A 137 6.10 -6.52 33.62
N HIS A 138 6.04 -7.85 33.78
CA HIS A 138 5.46 -8.46 34.96
C HIS A 138 6.31 -8.00 36.17
N PRO A 139 5.73 -7.34 37.19
CA PRO A 139 6.48 -7.08 38.41
C PRO A 139 6.80 -8.43 39.06
N SER A 140 8.09 -8.69 39.24
CA SER A 140 8.62 -9.83 39.98
C SER A 140 8.00 -9.84 41.37
N HIS A 141 7.33 -10.93 41.74
CA HIS A 141 6.92 -11.16 43.12
C HIS A 141 8.18 -11.15 44.01
N GLU A 142 8.28 -10.17 44.91
CA GLU A 142 9.19 -10.25 46.06
C GLU A 142 8.77 -11.43 46.93
N PRO A 143 9.71 -12.26 47.44
CA PRO A 143 9.40 -13.23 48.46
C PRO A 143 9.16 -12.50 49.78
N THR A 144 7.96 -12.63 50.35
CA THR A 144 7.70 -12.26 51.73
C THR A 144 8.46 -13.19 52.67
N ASN A 145 9.19 -12.56 53.59
CA ASN A 145 10.00 -13.14 54.65
C ASN A 145 9.15 -13.82 55.74
#